data_AF-A0A3R6MW93-F1
#
_entry.id   AF-A0A3R6MW93-F1
#
_cell.length_a   1.000
_cell.length_b   1.000
_cell.length_c   1.000
_cell.angle_alpha   90.00
_cell.angle_beta   90.00
_cell.angle_gamma   90.00
#
_symmetry.space_group_name_H-M   'P 1'
#
loop_
_entity.id
_entity.type
_entity.pdbx_description
1 polymer ?
#
loop_
_entity_poly.entity_id
_entity_poly.type
_entity_poly.pdbx_seq_one_letter_code
_entity_poly.pdbx_strand_id
1 'polypeptide(L)'
;MDKIFICSPYRGDVKKNIENVKRYCNYFSYEGIPIAPHLYFTQFLDEKYDRYKGMRWGKALLAECKEMYVFADEVTEGMIEEIQEARKLHIPIKFYNSDMEEINYDALIINDRIGVGYKQIIEETINPDGGKHICPYAGKCSKSCAKEPEKKESDKPVVTENDENDWRARLLAHFNRGH
;
A
#
# COMPACT_ATOMS: atom_id res chain seq x y z
N MET A 1 4.14 8.58 -18.73
CA MET A 1 5.05 7.68 -18.00
C MET A 1 4.33 7.32 -16.71
N ASP A 2 4.22 6.02 -16.41
CA ASP A 2 3.36 5.54 -15.33
C ASP A 2 4.01 5.79 -13.96
N LYS A 3 3.19 6.02 -12.93
CA LYS A 3 3.66 6.19 -11.55
C LYS A 3 3.67 4.84 -10.83
N ILE A 4 4.75 4.55 -10.13
CA ILE A 4 4.94 3.32 -9.35
C ILE A 4 5.06 3.71 -7.88
N PHE A 5 4.18 3.21 -7.03
CA PHE A 5 4.25 3.50 -5.60
C PHE A 5 5.28 2.58 -4.93
N ILE A 6 6.26 3.16 -4.23
CA ILE A 6 7.28 2.41 -3.49
C ILE A 6 6.92 2.40 -2.00
N CYS A 7 6.59 1.21 -1.50
CA CYS A 7 6.23 0.97 -0.12
C CYS A 7 7.35 0.21 0.59
N SER A 8 7.93 0.81 1.62
CA SER A 8 9.04 0.24 2.39
C SER A 8 8.98 0.75 3.82
N PRO A 9 9.60 0.07 4.80
CA PRO A 9 9.60 0.53 6.17
C PRO A 9 10.26 1.91 6.28
N TYR A 10 9.63 2.84 6.99
CA TYR A 10 10.24 4.12 7.38
C TYR A 10 10.82 4.03 8.81
N ARG A 11 10.03 3.50 9.77
CA ARG A 11 10.40 3.37 11.18
C ARG A 11 11.43 2.25 11.42
N GLY A 12 12.11 2.31 12.58
CA GLY A 12 13.21 1.41 12.92
C GLY A 12 14.54 2.10 12.70
N ASP A 13 15.42 1.51 11.89
CA ASP A 13 16.64 2.17 11.43
C ASP A 13 16.32 3.16 10.30
N VAL A 14 15.84 4.35 10.68
CA VAL A 14 15.39 5.39 9.74
C VAL A 14 16.47 5.75 8.72
N LYS A 15 17.74 5.80 9.13
CA LYS A 15 18.85 6.17 8.23
C LYS A 15 19.04 5.10 7.15
N LYS A 16 19.07 3.82 7.55
CA LYS A 16 19.16 2.69 6.62
C LYS A 16 17.94 2.65 5.69
N ASN A 17 16.74 2.83 6.25
CA ASN A 17 15.49 2.79 5.52
C ASN A 17 15.38 3.89 4.45
N ILE A 18 15.82 5.11 4.77
CA ILE A 18 15.87 6.22 3.80
C ILE A 18 16.85 5.90 2.66
N GLU A 19 17.99 5.29 2.95
CA GLU A 19 18.95 4.90 1.90
C GLU A 19 18.39 3.78 1.01
N ASN A 20 17.74 2.79 1.64
CA ASN A 20 17.08 1.69 0.94
C ASN A 20 16.01 2.19 -0.02
N VAL A 21 15.08 3.05 0.42
CA VAL A 21 14.03 3.56 -0.47
C VAL A 21 14.59 4.40 -1.63
N LYS A 22 15.66 5.16 -1.41
CA LYS A 22 16.34 5.88 -2.50
C LYS A 22 16.91 4.91 -3.53
N ARG A 23 17.56 3.84 -3.07
CA ARG A 23 18.05 2.76 -3.93
C ARG A 23 16.92 2.10 -4.72
N TYR A 24 15.79 1.78 -4.07
CA TYR A 24 14.62 1.21 -4.74
C TYR A 24 14.06 2.16 -5.81
N CYS A 25 13.88 3.44 -5.47
CA CYS A 25 13.44 4.45 -6.44
C CYS A 25 14.40 4.55 -7.63
N ASN A 26 15.71 4.58 -7.38
CA ASN A 26 16.70 4.64 -8.46
C ASN A 26 16.62 3.41 -9.37
N TYR A 27 16.52 2.21 -8.80
CA TYR A 27 16.45 0.95 -9.53
C TYR A 27 15.25 0.92 -10.51
N PHE A 28 14.07 1.34 -10.05
CA PHE A 28 12.84 1.31 -10.86
C PHE A 28 12.59 2.59 -11.68
N SER A 29 13.52 3.55 -11.68
CA SER A 29 13.36 4.82 -12.39
C SER A 29 13.27 4.70 -13.91
N TYR A 30 13.73 3.57 -14.47
CA TYR A 30 13.61 3.26 -15.90
C TYR A 30 12.25 2.64 -16.28
N GLU A 31 11.52 2.05 -15.32
CA GLU A 31 10.20 1.46 -15.55
C GLU A 31 9.08 2.50 -15.45
N GLY A 32 9.23 3.48 -14.55
CA GLY A 32 8.24 4.50 -14.31
C GLY A 32 8.73 5.59 -13.37
N ILE A 33 7.82 6.43 -12.90
CA ILE A 33 8.11 7.47 -11.91
C ILE A 33 7.89 6.88 -10.51
N PRO A 34 8.94 6.56 -9.75
CA PRO A 34 8.81 6.01 -8.41
C PRO A 34 8.31 7.09 -7.44
N ILE A 35 7.25 6.78 -6.71
CA ILE A 35 6.65 7.65 -5.69
C ILE A 35 6.88 7.00 -4.33
N ALA A 36 7.73 7.61 -3.50
CA ALA A 36 7.98 7.21 -2.12
C ALA A 36 7.57 8.35 -1.16
N PRO A 37 6.33 8.36 -0.64
CA PRO A 37 5.82 9.49 0.13
C PRO A 37 6.68 9.84 1.34
N HIS A 38 7.25 8.85 2.02
CA HIS A 38 8.07 9.06 3.20
C HIS A 38 9.46 9.67 2.92
N LEU A 39 9.90 9.78 1.65
CA LEU A 39 11.06 10.61 1.30
C LEU A 39 10.71 12.10 1.25
N TYR A 40 9.51 12.42 0.78
CA TYR A 40 9.08 13.79 0.55
C TYR A 40 8.37 14.40 1.77
N PHE A 41 7.36 13.72 2.30
CA PHE A 41 6.54 14.23 3.40
C PHE A 41 7.32 14.40 4.68
N THR A 42 8.29 13.53 4.98
CA THR A 42 9.12 13.64 6.20
C THR A 42 10.04 14.85 6.21
N GLN A 43 10.21 15.54 5.08
CA GLN A 43 10.96 16.79 5.02
C GLN A 43 10.21 17.96 5.68
N PHE A 44 8.89 17.83 5.86
CA PHE A 44 8.06 18.93 6.37
C PHE A 44 6.87 18.49 7.26
N LEU A 45 6.60 17.19 7.38
CA LEU A 45 5.64 16.61 8.33
C LEU A 45 6.39 15.92 9.48
N ASP A 46 5.90 16.10 10.69
CA ASP A 46 6.43 15.42 11.87
C ASP A 46 5.72 14.07 12.10
N GLU A 47 6.48 12.99 12.16
CA GLU A 47 5.94 11.62 12.33
C GLU A 47 5.12 11.43 13.62
N LYS A 48 5.35 12.24 14.66
CA LYS A 48 4.62 12.18 15.92
C LYS A 48 3.29 12.96 15.84
N TYR A 49 3.30 14.12 15.19
CA TYR A 49 2.14 15.04 15.21
C TYR A 49 1.29 14.99 13.94
N ASP A 50 1.89 14.74 12.78
CA ASP A 50 1.25 14.76 11.46
C ASP A 50 1.04 13.36 10.85
N ARG A 51 1.28 12.28 11.60
CA ARG A 51 1.18 10.89 11.10
C ARG A 51 -0.07 10.64 10.27
N TYR A 52 -1.25 10.98 10.81
CA TYR A 52 -2.53 10.74 10.14
C TYR A 52 -2.65 11.53 8.83
N LYS A 53 -2.15 12.77 8.81
CA LYS A 53 -2.12 13.60 7.60
C LYS A 53 -1.19 12.99 6.55
N GLY A 54 0.00 12.57 6.94
CA GLY A 54 0.96 11.88 6.08
C GLY A 54 0.39 10.60 5.48
N MET A 55 -0.25 9.76 6.29
CA MET A 55 -0.92 8.53 5.83
C MET A 55 -2.04 8.82 4.83
N ARG A 56 -2.89 9.81 5.12
CA ARG A 56 -3.98 10.20 4.21
C ARG A 56 -3.45 10.68 2.86
N TRP A 57 -2.40 11.50 2.87
CA TRP A 57 -1.79 11.99 1.62
C TRP A 57 -1.05 10.89 0.87
N GLY A 58 -0.42 9.95 1.58
CA GLY A 58 0.21 8.78 0.99
C GLY A 58 -0.81 7.93 0.22
N LYS A 59 -1.98 7.66 0.82
CA LYS A 59 -3.10 6.96 0.17
C LYS A 59 -3.64 7.70 -1.05
N ALA A 60 -3.73 9.04 -0.98
CA ALA A 60 -4.14 9.85 -2.13
C ALA A 60 -3.14 9.74 -3.30
N LEU A 61 -1.83 9.77 -3.02
CA LEU A 61 -0.79 9.55 -4.03
C LEU A 61 -0.82 8.12 -4.59
N LEU A 62 -1.04 7.13 -3.73
CA LEU A 62 -1.19 5.74 -4.14
C LEU A 62 -2.33 5.56 -5.14
N ALA A 63 -3.47 6.24 -4.95
CA ALA A 63 -4.61 6.19 -5.87
C ALA A 63 -4.34 6.76 -7.27
N GLU A 64 -3.21 7.46 -7.46
CA GLU A 64 -2.74 7.94 -8.76
C GLU A 64 -1.69 7.03 -9.40
N CYS A 65 -1.24 6.00 -8.69
CA CYS A 65 -0.21 5.07 -9.16
C CYS A 65 -0.84 3.91 -9.92
N LYS A 66 -0.11 3.41 -10.93
CA LYS A 66 -0.54 2.27 -11.76
C LYS A 66 -0.28 0.94 -11.07
N GLU A 67 0.78 0.86 -10.28
CA GLU A 67 1.18 -0.32 -9.53
C GLU A 67 1.92 0.07 -8.24
N MET A 68 2.02 -0.87 -7.31
CA MET A 68 2.69 -0.72 -6.02
C MET A 68 3.76 -1.79 -5.85
N TYR A 69 4.98 -1.39 -5.52
CA TYR A 69 6.08 -2.29 -5.20
C TYR A 69 6.38 -2.22 -3.70
N VAL A 70 6.32 -3.37 -3.02
CA VAL A 70 6.51 -3.49 -1.58
C VAL A 70 7.86 -4.13 -1.30
N PHE A 71 8.70 -3.45 -0.51
CA PHE A 71 10.02 -3.94 -0.08
C PHE A 71 10.02 -4.13 1.44
N ALA A 72 10.12 -5.37 1.89
CA ALA A 72 10.20 -5.69 3.32
C ALA A 72 10.82 -7.06 3.57
N ASP A 73 11.46 -7.21 4.73
CA ASP A 73 11.63 -8.52 5.37
C ASP A 73 10.52 -8.75 6.41
N GLU A 74 10.06 -7.66 7.05
CA GLU A 74 8.89 -7.58 7.92
C GLU A 74 8.05 -6.35 7.57
N VAL A 75 6.74 -6.50 7.63
CA VAL A 75 5.79 -5.40 7.37
C VAL A 75 5.56 -4.53 8.61
N THR A 76 5.42 -3.23 8.38
CA THR A 76 5.05 -2.27 9.43
C THR A 76 3.58 -1.89 9.34
N GLU A 77 3.04 -1.33 10.43
CA GLU A 77 1.64 -0.84 10.48
C GLU A 77 1.30 0.12 9.33
N GLY A 78 2.20 1.07 9.02
CA GLY A 78 1.98 2.01 7.91
C GLY A 78 1.91 1.30 6.55
N MET A 79 2.78 0.32 6.33
CA MET A 79 2.78 -0.46 5.09
C MET A 79 1.50 -1.30 4.96
N ILE A 80 1.03 -1.89 6.05
CA ILE A 80 -0.23 -2.67 6.06
C ILE A 80 -1.39 -1.78 5.59
N GLU A 81 -1.48 -0.55 6.08
CA GLU A 81 -2.52 0.40 5.67
C GLU A 81 -2.42 0.78 4.18
N GLU A 82 -1.22 0.97 3.64
CA GLU A 82 -1.01 1.26 2.23
C GLU A 82 -1.35 0.06 1.35
N ILE A 83 -0.94 -1.15 1.74
CA ILE A 83 -1.24 -2.40 1.01
C ILE A 83 -2.75 -2.66 1.00
N GLN A 84 -3.42 -2.46 2.13
CA GLN A 84 -4.88 -2.58 2.20
C GLN A 84 -5.58 -1.58 1.27
N GLU A 85 -5.06 -0.36 1.18
CA GLU A 85 -5.62 0.65 0.28
C GLU A 85 -5.40 0.28 -1.20
N ALA A 86 -4.20 -0.18 -1.56
CA ALA A 86 -3.92 -0.68 -2.91
C ALA A 86 -4.86 -1.84 -3.30
N ARG A 87 -5.10 -2.78 -2.38
CA ARG A 87 -6.06 -3.87 -2.58
C ARG A 87 -7.48 -3.37 -2.83
N LYS A 88 -7.96 -2.40 -2.03
CA LYS A 88 -9.30 -1.79 -2.22
C LYS A 88 -9.43 -1.09 -3.56
N LEU A 89 -8.36 -0.47 -4.03
CA LEU A 89 -8.32 0.24 -5.31
C LEU A 89 -7.99 -0.66 -6.50
N HIS A 90 -7.83 -1.97 -6.28
CA HIS A 90 -7.41 -2.96 -7.28
C HIS A 90 -6.09 -2.57 -7.99
N ILE A 91 -5.19 -1.90 -7.28
CA ILE A 91 -3.86 -1.57 -7.77
C ILE A 91 -2.99 -2.84 -7.70
N PRO A 92 -2.37 -3.28 -8.82
CA PRO A 92 -1.44 -4.41 -8.82
C PRO A 92 -0.28 -4.21 -7.83
N ILE A 93 0.02 -5.25 -7.05
CA ILE A 93 1.09 -5.23 -6.05
C ILE A 93 2.15 -6.27 -6.40
N LYS A 94 3.41 -5.85 -6.44
CA LYS A 94 4.58 -6.76 -6.50
C LYS A 94 5.34 -6.71 -5.18
N PHE A 95 5.77 -7.87 -4.72
CA PHE A 95 6.44 -8.02 -3.44
C PHE A 95 7.92 -8.35 -3.66
N TYR A 96 8.78 -7.68 -2.90
CA TYR A 96 10.22 -7.85 -2.92
C TYR A 96 10.73 -8.01 -1.50
N ASN A 97 11.88 -8.67 -1.35
CA ASN A 97 12.65 -8.65 -0.11
C ASN A 97 13.52 -7.38 -0.02
N SER A 98 14.23 -7.19 1.10
CA SER A 98 15.15 -6.04 1.26
C SER A 98 16.29 -5.99 0.23
N ASP A 99 16.64 -7.14 -0.37
CA ASP A 99 17.69 -7.29 -1.39
C ASP A 99 17.18 -7.00 -2.82
N MET A 100 15.91 -6.60 -2.97
CA MET A 100 15.21 -6.32 -4.25
C MET A 100 14.99 -7.57 -5.11
N GLU A 101 15.00 -8.75 -4.51
CA GLU A 101 14.60 -9.99 -5.19
C GLU A 101 13.08 -10.10 -5.14
N GLU A 102 12.46 -10.34 -6.30
CA GLU A 102 11.01 -10.49 -6.41
C GLU A 102 10.56 -11.79 -5.74
N ILE A 103 9.56 -11.68 -4.87
CA ILE A 103 8.98 -12.81 -4.14
C ILE A 103 7.81 -13.35 -4.96
N ASN A 104 8.09 -14.40 -5.71
CA ASN A 104 7.05 -15.15 -6.42
C ASN A 104 6.32 -16.11 -5.46
N TYR A 105 4.98 -16.11 -5.53
CA TYR A 105 4.10 -16.89 -4.64
C TYR A 105 4.42 -18.38 -4.67
N ASP A 106 4.70 -18.93 -5.84
CA ASP A 106 5.03 -20.35 -6.04
C ASP A 106 6.28 -20.79 -5.25
N ALA A 107 7.13 -19.84 -4.83
CA ALA A 107 8.36 -20.06 -4.07
C ALA A 107 8.25 -19.74 -2.56
N LEU A 108 7.11 -19.25 -2.06
CA LEU A 108 6.91 -18.89 -0.64
C LEU A 108 7.04 -20.07 0.34
N ILE A 109 7.05 -21.30 -0.18
CA ILE A 109 7.21 -22.52 0.62
C ILE A 109 8.68 -22.75 1.03
N ILE A 110 9.65 -22.07 0.41
CA ILE A 110 11.10 -22.38 0.58
C ILE A 110 11.89 -21.27 1.29
N ASN A 111 11.35 -20.04 1.37
CA ASN A 111 12.13 -18.90 1.84
C ASN A 111 11.92 -18.60 3.34
N ASP A 112 12.69 -19.29 4.19
CA ASP A 112 12.72 -19.08 5.66
C ASP A 112 13.16 -17.65 6.06
N ARG A 113 13.60 -16.81 5.10
CA ARG A 113 14.01 -15.41 5.35
C ARG A 113 12.86 -14.42 5.39
N ILE A 114 11.64 -14.83 5.01
CA ILE A 114 10.47 -13.95 4.98
C ILE A 114 9.72 -14.08 6.32
N GLY A 115 9.51 -12.96 7.02
CA GLY A 115 8.79 -12.95 8.28
C GLY A 115 7.34 -13.45 8.14
N VAL A 116 6.84 -14.15 9.16
CA VAL A 116 5.50 -14.78 9.16
C VAL A 116 4.38 -13.82 8.78
N GLY A 117 4.43 -12.58 9.29
CA GLY A 117 3.43 -11.55 8.98
C GLY A 117 3.46 -11.09 7.52
N TYR A 118 4.64 -11.04 6.90
CA TYR A 118 4.75 -10.63 5.50
C TYR A 118 4.23 -11.72 4.56
N LYS A 119 4.57 -12.99 4.84
CA LYS A 119 4.03 -14.16 4.12
C LYS A 119 2.50 -14.16 4.10
N GLN A 120 1.86 -13.92 5.23
CA GLN A 120 0.40 -13.88 5.32
C GLN A 120 -0.20 -12.75 4.48
N ILE A 121 0.40 -11.56 4.45
CA ILE A 121 -0.08 -10.44 3.62
C ILE A 121 0.01 -10.77 2.13
N ILE A 122 1.10 -11.43 1.72
CA ILE A 122 1.26 -11.88 0.34
C ILE A 122 0.16 -12.91 0.00
N GLU A 123 -0.07 -13.90 0.87
CA GLU A 123 -1.16 -14.89 0.74
C GLU A 123 -2.54 -14.23 0.63
N GLU A 124 -2.88 -13.28 1.50
CA GLU A 124 -4.16 -12.57 1.47
C GLU A 124 -4.31 -11.66 0.23
N THR A 125 -3.21 -11.14 -0.31
CA THR A 125 -3.23 -10.28 -1.50
C THR A 125 -3.50 -11.09 -2.77
N ILE A 126 -2.96 -12.31 -2.84
CA ILE A 126 -3.05 -13.17 -4.01
C ILE A 126 -4.30 -14.06 -3.98
N ASN A 127 -4.67 -14.56 -2.81
CA ASN A 127 -5.83 -15.44 -2.59
C ASN A 127 -6.78 -14.83 -1.54
N PRO A 128 -7.52 -13.75 -1.88
CA PRO A 128 -8.41 -13.08 -0.93
C PRO A 128 -9.55 -13.97 -0.39
N ASP A 129 -9.96 -14.99 -1.15
CA ASP A 129 -11.04 -15.94 -0.78
C ASP A 129 -10.51 -17.21 -0.05
N GLY A 130 -9.19 -17.32 0.14
CA GLY A 130 -8.52 -18.43 0.83
C GLY A 130 -8.75 -18.34 2.34
N GLY A 131 -9.89 -18.81 2.82
CA GLY A 131 -10.36 -18.67 4.21
C GLY A 131 -9.34 -18.99 5.30
N LYS A 132 -8.69 -17.95 5.83
CA LYS A 132 -8.23 -17.77 7.23
C LYS A 132 -7.69 -16.35 7.39
N HIS A 133 -8.58 -15.37 7.48
CA HIS A 133 -8.18 -14.02 7.89
C HIS A 133 -7.78 -14.03 9.36
N ILE A 134 -6.47 -14.06 9.65
CA ILE A 134 -5.92 -13.91 10.99
C ILE A 134 -5.46 -12.46 11.12
N CYS A 135 -6.08 -11.70 12.02
CA CYS A 135 -5.71 -10.30 12.24
C CYS A 135 -4.20 -10.19 12.56
N PRO A 136 -3.39 -9.43 11.78
CA PRO A 136 -1.95 -9.30 12.01
C PRO A 136 -1.61 -8.62 13.35
N TYR A 137 -2.61 -8.06 14.03
CA TYR A 137 -2.52 -7.44 15.35
C TYR A 137 -2.97 -8.36 16.50
N ALA A 138 -3.25 -9.65 16.25
CA ALA A 138 -3.81 -10.57 17.25
C ALA A 138 -2.97 -10.65 18.56
N GLY A 139 -1.66 -10.40 18.50
CA GLY A 139 -0.77 -10.36 19.66
C GLY A 139 -0.62 -8.99 20.35
N LYS A 140 -1.22 -7.91 19.83
CA LYS A 140 -1.06 -6.52 20.32
C LYS A 140 -2.36 -5.80 20.69
N CYS A 141 -3.54 -6.39 20.42
CA CYS A 141 -4.82 -5.76 20.70
C CYS A 141 -5.30 -5.97 22.15
N SER A 142 -5.34 -4.90 22.93
CA SER A 142 -6.12 -4.81 24.17
C SER A 142 -7.59 -4.45 23.86
N LYS A 143 -8.37 -5.49 23.53
CA LYS A 143 -9.85 -5.54 23.46
C LYS A 143 -10.55 -4.94 22.21
N SER A 144 -11.45 -5.81 21.71
CA SER A 144 -12.56 -5.68 20.74
C SER A 144 -12.28 -5.27 19.29
N CYS A 145 -11.86 -6.24 18.47
CA CYS A 145 -12.31 -6.32 17.07
C CYS A 145 -13.26 -7.52 16.96
N ALA A 146 -14.55 -7.30 17.27
CA ALA A 146 -15.59 -8.27 16.96
C ALA A 146 -15.84 -8.22 15.44
N LYS A 147 -15.93 -9.40 14.81
CA LYS A 147 -16.28 -9.57 13.39
C LYS A 147 -17.61 -8.87 13.11
N GLU A 148 -17.64 -7.99 12.11
CA GLU A 148 -18.91 -7.56 11.52
C GLU A 148 -19.56 -8.76 10.81
N PRO A 149 -20.86 -9.01 11.00
CA PRO A 149 -21.54 -10.13 10.36
C PRO A 149 -21.78 -9.82 8.88
N GLU A 150 -21.45 -10.81 8.04
CA GLU A 150 -21.74 -10.86 6.60
C GLU A 150 -23.21 -10.51 6.31
N LYS A 151 -23.45 -9.48 5.50
CA LYS A 151 -24.77 -9.23 4.92
C LYS A 151 -24.87 -9.91 3.56
N LYS A 152 -25.86 -10.79 3.47
CA LYS A 152 -26.30 -11.54 2.28
C LYS A 152 -26.72 -10.61 1.14
N GLU A 153 -26.39 -11.09 -0.04
CA GLU A 153 -26.82 -10.66 -1.38
C GLU A 153 -28.34 -10.44 -1.46
N SER A 154 -28.77 -9.26 -1.93
CA SER A 154 -30.07 -9.09 -2.60
C SER A 154 -30.09 -7.82 -3.46
N ASP A 155 -30.61 -8.02 -4.67
CA ASP A 155 -31.19 -7.07 -5.63
C ASP A 155 -30.29 -6.07 -6.37
N LYS A 156 -30.03 -6.41 -7.64
CA LYS A 156 -29.69 -5.45 -8.70
C LYS A 156 -30.85 -4.50 -8.94
N PRO A 157 -30.56 -3.25 -9.32
CA PRO A 157 -31.29 -2.59 -10.39
C PRO A 157 -30.39 -2.32 -11.59
N VAL A 158 -31.01 -2.42 -12.77
CA VAL A 158 -30.48 -2.09 -14.09
C VAL A 158 -30.62 -0.57 -14.33
N VAL A 159 -29.81 -0.05 -15.28
CA VAL A 159 -29.81 1.27 -15.96
C VAL A 159 -29.31 2.48 -15.14
N THR A 160 -28.56 3.47 -15.66
CA THR A 160 -28.15 3.93 -17.01
C THR A 160 -26.81 4.68 -16.87
N GLU A 161 -26.03 4.77 -17.96
CA GLU A 161 -24.94 5.75 -18.13
C GLU A 161 -25.35 7.16 -17.69
N ASN A 162 -24.55 7.81 -16.84
CA ASN A 162 -24.28 9.24 -16.88
C ASN A 162 -23.08 9.61 -15.99
N ASP A 163 -22.25 10.45 -16.57
CA ASP A 163 -20.83 10.67 -16.31
C ASP A 163 -20.59 11.84 -15.33
N GLU A 164 -21.12 11.75 -14.10
CA GLU A 164 -21.16 12.90 -13.16
C GLU A 164 -20.56 12.67 -11.77
N ASN A 165 -19.56 11.80 -11.62
CA ASN A 165 -18.82 11.74 -10.35
C ASN A 165 -17.33 11.44 -10.48
N ASP A 166 -16.72 11.86 -11.59
CA ASP A 166 -15.27 11.80 -11.71
C ASP A 166 -14.61 12.89 -10.85
N TRP A 167 -14.26 12.52 -9.62
CA TRP A 167 -13.53 13.39 -8.69
C TRP A 167 -12.14 13.78 -9.22
N ARG A 168 -11.58 13.02 -10.18
CA ARG A 168 -10.30 13.34 -10.83
C ARG A 168 -10.42 14.63 -11.65
N ALA A 169 -11.51 14.81 -12.39
CA ALA A 169 -11.79 16.04 -13.12
C ALA A 169 -11.92 17.27 -12.20
N ARG A 170 -12.50 17.11 -11.00
CA ARG A 170 -12.66 18.21 -10.03
C ARG A 170 -11.31 18.64 -9.42
N LEU A 171 -10.40 17.70 -9.18
CA LEU A 171 -9.07 17.98 -8.66
C LEU A 171 -8.20 18.71 -9.69
N LEU A 172 -8.23 18.25 -10.94
CA LEU A 172 -7.53 18.87 -12.08
C LEU A 172 -8.03 20.31 -12.37
N ALA A 173 -9.34 20.53 -12.30
CA ALA A 173 -9.92 21.86 -12.49
C ALA A 173 -9.52 22.86 -11.38
N HIS A 174 -9.26 22.38 -10.17
CA HIS A 174 -8.79 23.23 -9.07
C HIS A 174 -7.32 23.61 -9.21
N PHE A 175 -6.51 22.75 -9.84
CA PHE A 175 -5.08 22.99 -10.09
C PHE A 175 -4.86 23.99 -11.25
N ASN A 176 -5.69 23.93 -12.29
CA ASN A 176 -5.59 24.79 -13.48
C ASN A 176 -6.19 26.20 -13.31
N ARG A 177 -6.76 26.53 -12.14
CA ARG A 177 -7.34 27.85 -11.84
C ARG A 177 -6.39 28.82 -11.11
N GLY A 178 -5.10 28.49 -11.05
CA GLY A 178 -4.08 29.34 -10.42
C GLY A 178 -3.11 29.97 -11.42
N HIS A 179 -3.56 31.01 -12.14
CA HIS A 179 -2.74 32.08 -12.71
C HIS A 179 -3.51 33.39 -12.66
#